data_AF-A0AAY4C7H3-F1
#
_entry.id   AF-A0AAY4C7H3-F1
#
_cell.length_a   1.000
_cell.length_b   1.000
_cell.length_c   1.000
_cell.angle_alpha   90.00
_cell.angle_beta   90.00
_cell.angle_gamma   90.00
#
_symmetry.space_group_name_H-M   'P 1'
#
loop_
_entity.id
_entity.type
_entity.pdbx_description
1 polymer ?
#
loop_
_entity_poly.entity_id
_entity_poly.type
_entity_poly.pdbx_seq_one_letter_code
_entity_poly.pdbx_strand_id
1 'polypeptide(L)'
;ATWLVIGMDSPCAPLAVGVLAGAACGLCLGWHLRARLGASARATGSPDTVGGAATGEGGEFKMVLVVRTDLKMGKGKVAAQCSHAAVSAYKQVQRRDPELLKRWEYCGQPKVVLKAPDEDCLFRLLSGAKEAGLPVSLVQDAGRTQVAPGSRTVLGVGPGPAELVDGVTGHLKLF
;
A
#
# COMPACT_ATOMS: atom_id res chain seq x y z
N ALA A 1 57.12 36.12 -35.24
CA ALA A 1 56.06 35.44 -34.47
C ALA A 1 55.26 36.52 -33.72
N THR A 2 54.23 37.08 -34.34
CA THR A 2 52.80 36.74 -34.06
C THR A 2 52.42 37.18 -32.65
N TRP A 3 52.08 38.46 -32.45
CA TRP A 3 50.76 39.12 -32.51
C TRP A 3 49.98 39.13 -31.18
N LEU A 4 49.76 40.37 -30.68
CA LEU A 4 48.59 40.96 -30.02
C LEU A 4 48.06 40.39 -28.69
N VAL A 5 48.43 41.12 -27.62
CA VAL A 5 47.59 41.38 -26.45
C VAL A 5 46.52 42.41 -26.85
N ILE A 6 45.25 42.06 -26.77
CA ILE A 6 44.13 43.03 -26.71
C ILE A 6 43.31 42.68 -25.48
N GLY A 7 43.16 43.67 -24.60
CA GLY A 7 42.34 43.59 -23.41
C GLY A 7 40.85 43.43 -23.72
N MET A 8 40.13 42.85 -22.77
CA MET A 8 38.68 42.73 -22.82
C MET A 8 38.10 43.27 -21.52
N ASP A 9 37.63 44.52 -21.59
CA ASP A 9 36.69 45.10 -20.65
C ASP A 9 35.35 44.37 -20.73
N SER A 10 34.72 44.17 -19.56
CA SER A 10 33.34 43.67 -19.38
C SER A 10 32.33 44.79 -19.72
N PRO A 11 31.05 44.53 -20.11
CA PRO A 11 30.04 44.00 -19.16
C PRO A 11 28.88 43.13 -19.73
N CYS A 12 28.39 42.22 -18.88
CA CYS A 12 26.97 41.97 -18.57
C CYS A 12 25.91 42.13 -19.69
N ALA A 13 25.51 41.02 -20.34
CA ALA A 13 24.11 40.67 -20.70
C ALA A 13 24.04 39.50 -21.70
N PRO A 14 23.77 38.27 -21.22
CA PRO A 14 22.82 37.42 -22.00
C PRO A 14 21.79 36.67 -21.15
N LEU A 15 21.86 36.73 -19.81
CA LEU A 15 20.99 35.91 -18.95
C LEU A 15 19.56 36.45 -18.76
N ALA A 16 19.32 37.73 -19.06
CA ALA A 16 17.99 38.34 -18.84
C ALA A 16 16.95 38.00 -19.92
N VAL A 17 17.38 37.61 -21.13
CA VAL A 17 16.45 37.37 -22.26
C VAL A 17 15.81 35.98 -22.19
N GLY A 18 16.51 34.98 -21.63
CA GLY A 18 16.00 33.60 -21.55
C GLY A 18 14.87 33.39 -20.53
N VAL A 19 14.83 34.17 -19.45
CA VAL A 19 13.85 33.97 -18.36
C VAL A 19 12.45 34.47 -18.74
N LEU A 20 12.35 35.50 -19.59
CA LEU A 20 11.07 36.09 -19.98
C LEU A 20 10.32 35.26 -21.05
N ALA A 21 11.04 34.58 -21.95
CA ALA A 21 10.42 33.71 -22.95
C ALA A 21 9.85 32.41 -22.35
N GLY A 22 10.48 31.87 -21.30
CA GLY A 22 10.01 30.64 -20.62
C GLY A 22 8.74 30.83 -19.78
N ALA A 23 8.56 31.99 -19.16
CA ALA A 23 7.40 32.27 -18.29
C ALA A 23 6.07 32.40 -19.07
N ALA A 24 6.11 32.93 -20.29
CA ALA A 24 4.91 33.13 -21.12
C ALA A 24 4.29 31.81 -21.60
N CYS A 25 5.10 30.83 -22.02
CA CYS A 25 4.62 29.50 -22.41
C CYS A 25 4.05 28.70 -21.21
N GLY A 26 4.65 28.84 -20.02
CA GLY A 26 4.20 28.13 -18.82
C GLY A 26 2.83 28.58 -18.31
N LEU A 27 2.51 29.88 -18.41
CA LEU A 27 1.22 30.42 -17.96
C LEU A 27 0.07 30.08 -18.91
N CYS A 28 0.30 30.07 -20.23
CA CYS A 28 -0.72 29.72 -21.21
C CYS A 28 -1.12 28.23 -21.16
N LEU A 29 -0.15 27.32 -21.02
CA LEU A 29 -0.42 25.88 -20.86
C LEU A 29 -1.06 25.56 -19.50
N GLY A 30 -0.66 26.27 -18.44
CA GLY A 30 -1.23 26.11 -17.09
C GLY A 30 -2.69 26.55 -16.97
N TRP A 31 -3.09 27.65 -17.63
CA TRP A 31 -4.50 28.08 -17.64
C TRP A 31 -5.40 27.19 -18.50
N HIS A 32 -4.91 26.69 -19.63
CA HIS A 32 -5.69 25.77 -20.46
C HIS A 32 -5.90 24.39 -19.80
N LEU A 33 -4.94 23.88 -19.02
CA LEU A 33 -5.09 22.62 -18.29
C LEU A 33 -6.03 22.76 -17.08
N ARG A 34 -6.00 23.91 -16.38
CA ARG A 34 -6.86 24.18 -15.23
C ARG A 34 -8.33 24.41 -15.61
N ALA A 35 -8.59 25.01 -16.77
CA ALA A 35 -9.95 25.22 -17.27
C ALA A 35 -10.67 23.93 -17.69
N ARG A 36 -9.93 22.85 -17.99
CA ARG A 36 -10.50 21.55 -18.41
C ARG A 36 -10.69 20.54 -17.28
N LEU A 37 -10.11 20.77 -16.09
CA LEU A 37 -10.25 19.89 -14.93
C LEU A 37 -11.02 20.52 -13.76
N GLY A 38 -11.43 21.79 -13.89
CA GLY A 38 -12.06 22.59 -12.83
C GLY A 38 -13.59 22.59 -12.79
N ALA A 39 -14.25 21.53 -13.27
CA ALA A 39 -15.72 21.42 -13.23
C ALA A 39 -16.14 20.08 -12.60
N SER A 40 -16.23 20.06 -11.27
CA SER A 40 -17.40 19.54 -10.55
C SER A 40 -17.15 19.58 -9.05
N ALA A 41 -17.67 20.60 -8.38
CA ALA A 41 -17.89 20.58 -6.95
C ALA A 41 -19.13 21.41 -6.62
N ARG A 42 -20.26 20.74 -6.37
CA ARG A 42 -21.20 21.08 -5.28
C ARG A 42 -22.31 20.05 -5.19
N ALA A 43 -22.24 19.21 -4.17
CA ALA A 43 -23.43 18.70 -3.50
C ALA A 43 -23.21 18.87 -2.00
N THR A 44 -23.92 19.85 -1.45
CA THR A 44 -24.03 20.14 -0.03
C THR A 44 -25.03 19.16 0.59
N GLY A 45 -24.60 18.42 1.61
CA GLY A 45 -25.45 17.63 2.50
C GLY A 45 -24.74 17.45 3.84
N SER A 46 -25.37 17.90 4.92
CA SER A 46 -24.88 17.90 6.31
C SER A 46 -25.03 16.52 7.00
N PRO A 47 -24.45 16.33 8.21
CA PRO A 47 -23.98 15.04 8.71
C PRO A 47 -25.04 14.22 9.46
N ASP A 48 -24.62 13.02 9.87
CA ASP A 48 -25.23 12.08 10.82
C ASP A 48 -26.25 11.09 10.24
N THR A 49 -25.82 9.86 9.95
CA THR A 49 -26.48 8.64 10.48
C THR A 49 -25.57 7.41 10.37
N VAL A 50 -25.53 6.64 11.45
CA VAL A 50 -25.00 5.27 11.58
C VAL A 50 -25.76 4.31 10.65
N GLY A 51 -25.02 3.48 9.91
CA GLY A 51 -25.45 2.15 9.45
C GLY A 51 -26.43 2.06 8.27
N GLY A 52 -26.13 1.14 7.34
CA GLY A 52 -27.17 0.44 6.57
C GLY A 52 -27.04 0.45 5.05
N ALA A 53 -26.60 -0.70 4.53
CA ALA A 53 -27.07 -1.36 3.31
C ALA A 53 -27.12 -0.55 1.99
N ALA A 54 -26.07 -0.72 1.18
CA ALA A 54 -26.24 -0.75 -0.27
C ALA A 54 -26.29 -2.22 -0.69
N THR A 55 -27.47 -2.68 -1.08
CA THR A 55 -27.75 -4.02 -1.59
C THR A 55 -27.09 -4.19 -2.96
N GLY A 56 -25.86 -4.68 -2.94
CA GLY A 56 -25.24 -5.40 -4.05
C GLY A 56 -24.59 -6.64 -3.43
N GLU A 57 -24.60 -7.77 -4.13
CA GLU A 57 -23.95 -9.03 -3.70
C GLU A 57 -22.40 -8.92 -3.65
N GLY A 58 -21.87 -7.75 -3.33
CA GLY A 58 -20.47 -7.48 -3.01
C GLY A 58 -20.29 -7.48 -1.50
N GLY A 59 -20.17 -8.66 -0.89
CA GLY A 59 -19.78 -8.78 0.52
C GLY A 59 -18.44 -8.06 0.81
N GLU A 60 -18.19 -7.73 2.08
CA GLU A 60 -16.94 -7.10 2.50
C GLU A 60 -15.74 -8.03 2.23
N PHE A 61 -14.62 -7.49 1.73
CA PHE A 61 -13.37 -8.24 1.54
C PHE A 61 -12.27 -7.64 2.38
N LYS A 62 -11.40 -8.47 2.94
CA LYS A 62 -10.22 -8.02 3.70
C LYS A 62 -9.05 -8.97 3.64
N MET A 63 -7.89 -8.45 4.04
CA MET A 63 -6.69 -9.23 4.33
C MET A 63 -6.34 -9.07 5.81
N VAL A 64 -5.93 -10.15 6.45
CA VAL A 64 -5.43 -10.14 7.82
C VAL A 64 -3.95 -10.49 7.83
N LEU A 65 -3.16 -9.73 8.59
CA LEU A 65 -1.73 -9.93 8.79
C LEU A 65 -1.50 -10.34 10.25
N VAL A 66 -1.21 -11.61 10.50
CA VAL A 66 -1.02 -12.15 11.83
C VAL A 66 0.46 -12.14 12.18
N VAL A 67 0.85 -11.38 13.20
CA VAL A 67 2.23 -11.14 13.61
C VAL A 67 2.54 -11.95 14.87
N ARG A 68 3.65 -12.69 14.85
CA ARG A 68 4.19 -13.34 16.04
C ARG A 68 4.74 -12.36 17.05
N THR A 69 4.24 -12.42 18.28
CA THR A 69 4.66 -11.52 19.37
C THR A 69 5.77 -12.09 20.25
N ASP A 70 5.96 -13.41 20.30
CA ASP A 70 7.07 -14.07 21.01
C ASP A 70 8.45 -13.63 20.50
N LEU A 71 8.54 -13.29 19.21
CA LEU A 71 9.76 -12.81 18.57
C LEU A 71 10.17 -11.39 18.99
N LYS A 72 9.32 -10.67 19.74
CA LYS A 72 9.55 -9.30 20.25
C LYS A 72 10.09 -8.33 19.19
N MET A 73 9.59 -8.43 17.96
CA MET A 73 10.03 -7.60 16.84
C MET A 73 9.74 -6.11 17.10
N GLY A 74 10.72 -5.24 16.82
CA GLY A 74 10.50 -3.80 16.84
C GLY A 74 9.50 -3.34 15.77
N LYS A 75 8.84 -2.20 16.00
CA LYS A 75 7.75 -1.66 15.15
C LYS A 75 8.14 -1.59 13.66
N GLY A 76 9.34 -1.12 13.34
CA GLY A 76 9.82 -1.03 11.96
C GLY A 76 9.97 -2.40 11.29
N LYS A 77 10.45 -3.41 12.03
CA LYS A 77 10.55 -4.78 11.51
C LYS A 77 9.16 -5.37 11.29
N VAL A 78 8.21 -5.17 12.22
CA VAL A 78 6.83 -5.62 12.06
C VAL A 78 6.20 -5.03 10.80
N ALA A 79 6.34 -3.71 10.60
CA ALA A 79 5.82 -3.04 9.41
C ALA A 79 6.41 -3.61 8.11
N ALA A 80 7.73 -3.85 8.07
CA ALA A 80 8.39 -4.46 6.92
C ALA A 80 7.88 -5.89 6.65
N GLN A 81 7.77 -6.73 7.67
CA GLN A 81 7.30 -8.11 7.53
C GLN A 81 5.83 -8.18 7.10
N CYS A 82 4.97 -7.30 7.64
CA CYS A 82 3.59 -7.14 7.20
C CYS A 82 3.51 -6.71 5.73
N SER A 83 4.39 -5.79 5.32
CA SER A 83 4.46 -5.33 3.92
C SER A 83 4.89 -6.47 2.98
N HIS A 84 5.86 -7.29 3.38
CA HIS A 84 6.25 -8.48 2.63
C HIS A 84 5.10 -9.49 2.50
N ALA A 85 4.36 -9.76 3.58
CA ALA A 85 3.21 -10.65 3.56
C ALA A 85 2.13 -10.14 2.61
N ALA A 86 1.78 -8.86 2.71
CA ALA A 86 0.75 -8.25 1.88
C ALA A 86 1.10 -8.24 0.39
N VAL A 87 2.33 -7.87 0.02
CA VAL A 87 2.78 -7.87 -1.39
C VAL A 87 2.86 -9.28 -1.95
N SER A 88 3.30 -10.25 -1.13
CA SER A 88 3.35 -11.66 -1.52
C SER A 88 1.95 -12.23 -1.75
N ALA A 89 1.00 -11.96 -0.85
CA ALA A 89 -0.41 -12.33 -1.02
C ALA A 89 -1.04 -11.66 -2.26
N TYR A 90 -0.81 -10.36 -2.46
CA TYR A 90 -1.26 -9.63 -3.64
C TYR A 90 -0.78 -10.32 -4.93
N LYS A 91 0.53 -10.58 -5.06
CA LYS A 91 1.10 -11.22 -6.26
C LYS A 91 0.58 -12.65 -6.47
N GLN A 92 0.31 -13.37 -5.39
CA GLN A 92 -0.26 -14.71 -5.45
C GLN A 92 -1.69 -14.67 -6.00
N VAL A 93 -2.54 -13.80 -5.46
CA VAL A 93 -3.95 -13.68 -5.87
C VAL A 93 -4.06 -13.09 -7.27
N GLN A 94 -3.26 -12.07 -7.62
CA GLN A 94 -3.22 -11.48 -8.96
C GLN A 94 -3.05 -12.53 -10.07
N ARG A 95 -2.33 -13.62 -9.80
CA ARG A 95 -2.10 -14.70 -10.78
C ARG A 95 -3.16 -15.80 -10.74
N ARG A 96 -3.79 -16.03 -9.58
CA ARG A 96 -4.68 -17.18 -9.35
C ARG A 96 -6.16 -16.82 -9.46
N ASP A 97 -6.52 -15.65 -8.97
CA ASP A 97 -7.91 -15.16 -8.91
C ASP A 97 -7.95 -13.62 -9.03
N PRO A 98 -7.82 -13.08 -10.26
CA PRO A 98 -7.85 -11.64 -10.51
C PRO A 98 -9.18 -10.98 -10.12
N GLU A 99 -10.30 -11.71 -10.18
CA GLU A 99 -11.62 -11.17 -9.80
C GLU A 99 -11.74 -11.00 -8.28
N LEU A 100 -11.24 -11.95 -7.49
CA LEU A 100 -11.14 -11.77 -6.04
C LEU A 100 -10.28 -10.56 -5.69
N LEU A 101 -9.13 -10.40 -6.36
CA LEU A 101 -8.25 -9.25 -6.13
C LEU A 101 -9.00 -7.93 -6.39
N LYS A 102 -9.69 -7.85 -7.53
CA LYS A 102 -10.47 -6.69 -7.95
C LYS A 102 -11.56 -6.33 -6.93
N ARG A 103 -12.27 -7.32 -6.39
CA ARG A 103 -13.28 -7.11 -5.34
C ARG A 103 -12.67 -6.52 -4.07
N TRP A 104 -11.53 -7.06 -3.62
CA TRP A 104 -10.83 -6.51 -2.46
C TRP A 104 -10.30 -5.09 -2.71
N GLU A 105 -9.80 -4.80 -3.91
CA GLU A 105 -9.39 -3.45 -4.31
C GLU A 105 -10.57 -2.46 -4.31
N TYR A 106 -11.74 -2.87 -4.82
CA TYR A 106 -12.96 -2.06 -4.75
C TYR A 106 -13.41 -1.76 -3.32
N CYS A 107 -13.15 -2.67 -2.37
CA CYS A 107 -13.38 -2.43 -0.94
C CYS A 107 -12.33 -1.49 -0.29
N GLY A 108 -11.42 -0.90 -1.07
CA GLY A 108 -10.34 -0.07 -0.53
C GLY A 108 -9.18 -0.88 0.05
N GLN A 109 -9.03 -2.14 -0.37
CA GLN A 109 -7.92 -3.04 -0.03
C GLN A 109 -7.60 -3.09 1.50
N PRO A 110 -8.60 -3.28 2.38
CA PRO A 110 -8.42 -3.19 3.83
C PRO A 110 -7.50 -4.30 4.35
N LYS A 111 -6.65 -3.93 5.31
CA LYS A 111 -5.66 -4.79 5.96
C LYS A 111 -5.76 -4.62 7.47
N VAL A 112 -5.93 -5.71 8.20
CA VAL A 112 -6.00 -5.71 9.66
C VAL A 112 -4.81 -6.48 10.22
N VAL A 113 -4.14 -5.93 11.23
CA VAL A 113 -2.97 -6.57 11.84
C VAL A 113 -3.36 -7.16 13.20
N LEU A 114 -3.13 -8.46 13.37
CA LEU A 114 -3.49 -9.24 14.56
C LEU A 114 -2.24 -9.87 15.20
N LYS A 115 -2.36 -10.30 16.45
CA LYS A 115 -1.30 -10.96 17.23
C LYS A 115 -1.48 -12.48 17.24
N ALA A 116 -0.41 -13.21 16.99
CA ALA A 116 -0.26 -14.61 17.37
C ALA A 116 0.78 -14.75 18.50
N PRO A 117 0.51 -15.56 19.53
CA PRO A 117 1.44 -15.75 20.63
C PRO A 117 2.73 -16.44 20.19
N ASP A 118 2.66 -17.38 19.25
CA ASP A 118 3.75 -18.29 18.89
C ASP A 118 3.63 -18.81 17.44
N GLU A 119 4.59 -19.65 17.04
CA GLU A 119 4.64 -20.29 15.73
C GLU A 119 3.53 -21.32 15.50
N ASP A 120 3.18 -22.09 16.53
CA ASP A 120 2.15 -23.12 16.43
C ASP A 120 0.78 -22.51 16.14
N CYS A 121 0.51 -21.32 16.70
CA CYS A 121 -0.67 -20.53 16.35
C CYS A 121 -0.67 -20.15 14.86
N LEU A 122 0.46 -19.67 14.31
CA LEU A 122 0.55 -19.38 12.87
C LEU A 122 0.27 -20.62 12.02
N PHE A 123 0.78 -21.79 12.40
CA PHE A 123 0.53 -23.04 11.66
C PHE A 123 -0.93 -23.47 11.71
N ARG A 124 -1.58 -23.38 12.86
CA ARG A 124 -3.01 -23.67 12.99
C ARG A 124 -3.85 -22.76 12.09
N LEU A 125 -3.56 -21.46 12.10
CA LEU A 125 -4.23 -20.49 11.23
C LEU A 125 -3.95 -20.73 9.75
N LEU A 126 -2.71 -21.10 9.40
CA LEU A 126 -2.33 -21.43 8.02
C LEU A 126 -3.12 -22.63 7.49
N SER A 127 -3.25 -23.70 8.30
CA SER A 127 -4.04 -24.88 7.93
C SER A 127 -5.52 -24.53 7.80
N GLY A 128 -6.10 -23.85 8.80
CA GLY A 128 -7.51 -23.44 8.77
C GLY A 128 -7.84 -22.52 7.59
N ALA A 129 -6.96 -21.57 7.25
CA ALA A 129 -7.13 -20.72 6.09
C ALA A 129 -7.08 -21.50 4.76
N LYS A 130 -6.17 -22.47 4.64
CA LYS A 130 -6.10 -23.34 3.45
C LYS A 130 -7.34 -24.21 3.30
N GLU A 131 -7.83 -24.78 4.40
CA GLU A 131 -9.07 -25.58 4.42
C GLU A 131 -10.30 -24.74 4.04
N ALA A 132 -10.34 -23.47 4.47
CA ALA A 132 -11.36 -22.50 4.08
C ALA A 132 -11.19 -21.97 2.64
N GLY A 133 -10.19 -22.42 1.89
CA GLY A 133 -9.93 -21.97 0.52
C GLY A 133 -9.37 -20.55 0.41
N LEU A 134 -8.86 -19.97 1.50
CA LEU A 134 -8.32 -18.61 1.52
C LEU A 134 -6.88 -18.58 1.00
N PRO A 135 -6.49 -17.52 0.25
CA PRO A 135 -5.09 -17.25 -0.05
C PRO A 135 -4.26 -17.07 1.23
N VAL A 136 -3.02 -17.55 1.21
CA VAL A 136 -2.11 -17.47 2.36
C VAL A 136 -0.70 -17.10 1.93
N SER A 137 -0.04 -16.29 2.75
CA SER A 137 1.35 -15.89 2.57
C SER A 137 2.11 -15.95 3.89
N LEU A 138 3.03 -16.92 4.02
CA LEU A 138 3.86 -17.06 5.20
C LEU A 138 5.23 -16.41 4.96
N VAL A 139 5.57 -15.40 5.77
CA VAL A 139 6.84 -14.70 5.68
C VAL A 139 7.84 -15.32 6.64
N GLN A 140 9.06 -15.48 6.13
CA GLN A 140 10.20 -15.98 6.88
C GLN A 140 11.29 -14.90 6.90
N ASP A 141 11.89 -14.67 8.07
CA ASP A 141 12.99 -13.74 8.19
C ASP A 141 14.25 -14.34 7.55
N ALA A 142 14.84 -13.63 6.59
CA ALA A 142 16.05 -14.05 5.87
C ALA A 142 17.33 -13.96 6.73
N GLY A 143 17.20 -13.65 8.03
CA GLY A 143 18.34 -13.60 8.96
C GLY A 143 19.18 -12.33 8.87
N ARG A 144 18.63 -11.24 8.31
CA ARG A 144 19.32 -9.92 8.26
C ARG A 144 19.00 -9.01 9.44
N THR A 145 18.32 -9.54 10.47
CA THR A 145 17.80 -8.74 11.59
C THR A 145 17.80 -9.53 12.91
N GLN A 146 17.23 -8.94 13.96
CA GLN A 146 17.28 -9.34 15.38
C GLN A 146 16.62 -10.70 15.75
N VAL A 147 16.14 -11.49 14.79
CA VAL A 147 15.47 -12.78 15.05
C VAL A 147 16.28 -13.89 14.40
N ALA A 148 16.22 -15.11 14.96
CA ALA A 148 16.91 -16.26 14.42
C ALA A 148 16.59 -16.44 12.92
N PRO A 149 17.61 -16.58 12.05
CA PRO A 149 17.41 -16.82 10.62
C PRO A 149 16.44 -17.97 10.38
N GLY A 150 15.51 -17.79 9.45
CA GLY A 150 14.54 -18.80 9.11
C GLY A 150 13.30 -18.84 10.02
N SER A 151 13.17 -17.94 11.00
CA SER A 151 11.94 -17.83 11.79
C SER A 151 10.77 -17.34 10.94
N ARG A 152 9.61 -18.00 11.04
CA ARG A 152 8.36 -17.50 10.44
C ARG A 152 7.82 -16.36 11.29
N THR A 153 7.57 -15.21 10.68
CA THR A 153 7.31 -13.94 11.39
C THR A 153 5.85 -13.50 11.29
N VAL A 154 5.32 -13.51 10.07
CA VAL A 154 3.98 -12.99 9.74
C VAL A 154 3.28 -13.94 8.79
N LEU A 155 2.00 -14.21 9.06
CA LEU A 155 1.08 -14.90 8.15
C LEU A 155 0.07 -13.89 7.59
N GLY A 156 0.04 -13.73 6.27
CA GLY A 156 -1.07 -13.12 5.56
C GLY A 156 -2.17 -14.15 5.31
N VAL A 157 -3.40 -13.82 5.70
CA VAL A 157 -4.64 -14.56 5.40
C VAL A 157 -5.51 -13.67 4.51
N GLY A 158 -5.91 -14.20 3.36
CA GLY A 158 -6.61 -13.44 2.33
C GLY A 158 -5.68 -12.72 1.34
N PRO A 159 -6.21 -11.79 0.52
CA PRO A 159 -7.55 -11.23 0.61
C PRO A 159 -8.66 -12.27 0.40
N GLY A 160 -9.83 -12.02 0.97
CA GLY A 160 -11.01 -12.88 0.81
C GLY A 160 -12.25 -12.27 1.49
N PRO A 161 -13.42 -12.93 1.37
CA PRO A 161 -14.64 -12.49 2.05
C PRO A 161 -14.40 -12.34 3.56
N ALA A 162 -14.83 -11.21 4.13
CA ALA A 162 -14.55 -10.85 5.52
C ALA A 162 -15.04 -11.92 6.50
N GLU A 163 -16.23 -12.49 6.27
CA GLU A 163 -16.80 -13.57 7.08
C GLU A 163 -15.93 -14.82 7.10
N LEU A 164 -15.40 -15.25 5.94
CA LEU A 164 -14.49 -16.41 5.87
C LEU A 164 -13.17 -16.12 6.56
N VAL A 165 -12.63 -14.91 6.37
CA VAL A 165 -11.39 -14.49 7.03
C VAL A 165 -11.57 -14.43 8.55
N ASP A 166 -12.71 -13.95 9.04
CA ASP A 166 -13.07 -13.90 10.46
C ASP A 166 -13.32 -15.27 11.06
N GLY A 167 -13.88 -16.21 10.30
CA GLY A 167 -14.01 -17.61 10.72
C GLY A 167 -12.68 -18.23 11.12
N VAL A 168 -11.58 -17.79 10.50
CA VAL A 168 -10.22 -18.25 10.84
C VAL A 168 -9.55 -17.36 11.89
N THR A 169 -9.72 -16.03 11.82
CA THR A 169 -8.85 -15.08 12.54
C THR A 169 -9.55 -14.23 13.59
N GLY A 170 -10.89 -14.24 13.66
CA GLY A 170 -11.68 -13.30 14.46
C GLY A 170 -11.51 -13.43 15.98
N HIS A 171 -10.94 -14.54 16.46
CA HIS A 171 -10.63 -14.74 17.87
C HIS A 171 -9.30 -14.11 18.31
N LEU A 172 -8.49 -13.61 17.37
CA LEU A 172 -7.20 -13.00 17.66
C LEU A 172 -7.35 -11.53 18.07
N LYS A 173 -6.38 -11.03 18.84
CA LYS A 173 -6.33 -9.63 19.29
C LYS A 173 -5.61 -8.75 18.27
N LEU A 174 -5.97 -7.48 18.20
CA LEU A 174 -5.26 -6.46 17.41
C LEU A 174 -3.79 -6.31 17.87
N PHE A 175 -2.89 -6.06 16.90
CA PHE A 175 -1.45 -5.85 17.13
C PHE A 175 -1.12 -4.52 17.83
#